data_AF-A0AA85JUT9-F1
#
_entry.id   AF-A0AA85JUT9-F1
#
_cell.length_a   1.000
_cell.length_b   1.000
_cell.length_c   1.000
_cell.angle_alpha   90.00
_cell.angle_beta   90.00
_cell.angle_gamma   90.00
#
_symmetry.space_group_name_H-M   'P 1'
#
loop_
_entity.id
_entity.type
_entity.pdbx_description
1 polymer ?
#
loop_
_entity_poly.entity_id
_entity_poly.type
_entity_poly.pdbx_seq_one_letter_code
_entity_poly.pdbx_strand_id
1 'polypeptide(L)'
;MPAVFEVAELAEDLDEEKNWEPVEPCLKYKPLKHGLCDITAMDSISCVAVHEKFIAVGTEWGRVHLLDHSGFPVENGIHSVFGVHVYCSSTFSSLKSKYPLQFYR
;
A
#
# COMPACT_ATOMS: atom_id res chain seq x y z
N MET A 1 32.00 48.84 -5.53
CA MET A 1 30.65 49.33 -5.17
C MET A 1 30.14 50.22 -6.29
N PRO A 2 29.03 49.85 -6.93
CA PRO A 2 27.98 50.80 -7.23
C PRO A 2 26.66 50.40 -6.55
N ALA A 3 25.78 51.40 -6.43
CA ALA A 3 24.73 51.55 -5.45
C ALA A 3 23.43 50.76 -5.71
N VAL A 4 22.80 50.39 -4.59
CA VAL A 4 21.36 50.43 -4.26
C VAL A 4 20.37 50.57 -5.42
N PHE A 5 19.48 49.58 -5.54
CA PHE A 5 18.11 49.77 -6.05
C PHE A 5 17.16 48.95 -5.16
N GLU A 6 16.54 49.61 -4.19
CA GLU A 6 15.36 49.12 -3.49
C GLU A 6 14.13 49.48 -4.33
N VAL A 7 13.30 48.51 -4.77
CA VAL A 7 11.90 48.76 -5.18
C VAL A 7 11.03 47.52 -4.97
N ALA A 8 10.03 47.66 -4.09
CA ALA A 8 8.70 46.99 -4.01
C ALA A 8 8.68 45.45 -3.83
N GLU A 9 8.36 44.88 -2.66
CA GLU A 9 7.03 44.81 -2.01
C GLU A 9 5.82 44.66 -2.95
N LEU A 10 4.91 43.75 -2.56
CA LEU A 10 3.63 43.36 -3.19
C LEU A 10 3.69 42.30 -4.32
N ALA A 11 3.93 41.04 -3.93
CA ALA A 11 3.20 39.94 -4.56
C ALA A 11 1.88 39.81 -3.81
N GLU A 12 0.87 40.47 -4.37
CA GLU A 12 -0.50 40.55 -3.87
C GLU A 12 -1.10 39.14 -3.70
N ASP A 13 -1.73 38.93 -2.55
CA ASP A 13 -2.64 37.82 -2.23
C ASP A 13 -3.82 37.81 -3.23
N LEU A 14 -3.61 37.21 -4.40
CA LEU A 14 -4.66 36.93 -5.38
C LEU A 14 -4.89 35.42 -5.38
N ASP A 15 -5.91 34.97 -4.63
CA ASP A 15 -6.77 33.82 -4.97
C ASP A 15 -7.77 33.50 -3.82
N GLU A 16 -8.47 34.51 -3.30
CA GLU A 16 -9.64 34.30 -2.40
C GLU A 16 -10.99 34.34 -3.15
N GLU A 17 -11.02 34.10 -4.46
CA GLU A 17 -12.27 33.71 -5.12
C GLU A 17 -12.47 32.20 -4.94
N LYS A 18 -12.96 31.85 -3.74
CA LYS A 18 -13.30 30.47 -3.36
C LYS A 18 -14.41 29.95 -4.28
N ASN A 19 -14.00 29.42 -5.43
CA ASN A 19 -14.83 28.67 -6.35
C ASN A 19 -15.55 27.57 -5.56
N TRP A 20 -16.89 27.66 -5.47
CA TRP A 20 -17.75 26.70 -4.77
C TRP A 20 -18.02 25.44 -5.61
N GLU A 21 -17.24 25.22 -6.66
CA GLU A 21 -17.31 23.96 -7.38
C GLU A 21 -16.95 22.80 -6.44
N PRO A 22 -17.76 21.73 -6.43
CA PRO A 22 -17.48 20.57 -5.60
C PRO A 22 -16.17 19.93 -6.09
N VAL A 23 -15.10 20.11 -5.32
CA VAL A 23 -13.81 19.47 -5.59
C VAL A 23 -14.01 17.96 -5.56
N GLU A 24 -13.67 17.30 -6.66
CA GLU A 24 -13.74 15.84 -6.75
C GLU A 24 -12.88 15.22 -5.65
N PRO A 25 -13.42 14.27 -4.85
CA PRO A 25 -12.67 13.67 -3.75
C PRO A 25 -11.46 12.91 -4.28
N CYS A 26 -10.27 13.38 -3.95
CA CYS A 26 -9.04 12.71 -4.31
C CYS A 26 -8.81 11.47 -3.43
N LEU A 27 -8.52 10.33 -4.05
CA LEU A 27 -8.11 9.12 -3.34
C LEU A 27 -6.75 9.34 -2.66
N LYS A 28 -6.73 9.22 -1.34
CA LYS A 28 -5.49 9.24 -0.56
C LYS A 28 -4.84 7.86 -0.59
N TYR A 29 -3.56 7.81 -0.97
CA TYR A 29 -2.78 6.57 -0.96
C TYR A 29 -1.47 6.75 -0.20
N LYS A 30 -0.98 5.67 0.40
CA LYS A 30 0.36 5.57 0.98
C LYS A 30 1.07 4.39 0.35
N PRO A 31 2.28 4.56 -0.22
CA PRO A 31 2.99 3.46 -0.84
C PRO A 31 3.46 2.45 0.22
N LEU A 32 3.22 1.17 -0.04
CA LEU A 32 3.64 0.04 0.79
C LEU A 32 5.00 -0.46 0.28
N LYS A 33 6.11 0.05 0.84
CA LYS A 33 7.46 -0.18 0.26
C LYS A 33 8.29 -1.26 0.96
N HIS A 34 8.21 -1.38 2.28
CA HIS A 34 9.24 -2.09 3.07
C HIS A 34 9.39 -3.58 2.72
N GLY A 35 8.68 -4.48 3.40
CA GLY A 35 8.79 -5.91 3.17
C GLY A 35 8.28 -6.35 1.80
N LEU A 36 7.50 -5.51 1.12
CA LEU A 36 6.94 -5.81 -0.19
C LEU A 36 8.02 -5.77 -1.30
N CYS A 37 8.98 -4.84 -1.22
CA CYS A 37 10.10 -4.81 -2.16
C CYS A 37 10.95 -6.09 -2.10
N ASP A 38 11.19 -6.61 -0.90
CA ASP A 38 11.97 -7.85 -0.73
C ASP A 38 11.22 -9.07 -1.29
N ILE A 39 9.91 -9.13 -1.08
CA ILE A 39 9.04 -10.19 -1.63
C ILE A 39 9.04 -10.12 -3.16
N THR A 40 8.79 -8.94 -3.74
CA THR A 40 8.70 -8.75 -5.19
C THR A 40 10.05 -8.89 -5.91
N ALA A 41 11.17 -8.67 -5.21
CA ALA A 41 12.50 -8.93 -5.75
C ALA A 41 12.79 -10.43 -5.92
N MET A 42 12.18 -11.29 -5.08
CA MET A 42 12.37 -12.73 -5.13
C MET A 42 11.29 -13.46 -5.94
N ASP A 43 10.04 -13.03 -5.86
CA ASP A 43 8.88 -13.72 -6.46
C ASP A 43 7.77 -12.74 -6.88
N SER A 44 6.88 -13.17 -7.76
CA SER A 44 5.72 -12.40 -8.21
C SER A 44 4.55 -12.53 -7.23
N ILE A 45 3.81 -11.44 -7.02
CA ILE A 45 2.61 -11.43 -6.18
C ILE A 45 1.42 -11.88 -7.02
N SER A 46 0.72 -12.92 -6.56
CA SER A 46 -0.43 -13.52 -7.24
C SER A 46 -1.78 -13.11 -6.65
N CYS A 47 -1.81 -12.75 -5.35
CA CYS A 47 -3.04 -12.37 -4.66
C CYS A 47 -2.76 -11.58 -3.37
N VAL A 48 -3.73 -10.76 -2.96
CA VAL A 48 -3.67 -9.98 -1.72
C VAL A 48 -4.98 -10.12 -0.95
N ALA A 49 -4.88 -10.25 0.37
CA ALA A 49 -6.02 -10.26 1.27
C ALA A 49 -5.77 -9.28 2.42
N VAL A 50 -6.79 -8.51 2.80
CA VAL A 50 -6.66 -7.47 3.84
C VAL A 50 -7.50 -7.84 5.06
N HIS A 51 -6.88 -7.70 6.23
CA HIS A 51 -7.50 -7.74 7.54
C HIS A 51 -7.32 -6.36 8.21
N GLU A 52 -8.13 -6.06 9.23
CA GLU A 52 -7.99 -4.82 10.00
C GLU A 52 -6.64 -4.68 10.71
N LYS A 53 -5.96 -5.81 10.96
CA LYS A 53 -4.68 -5.86 11.69
C LYS A 53 -3.45 -6.10 10.81
N PHE A 54 -3.64 -6.68 9.63
CA PHE A 54 -2.53 -7.12 8.78
C PHE A 54 -2.99 -7.24 7.32
N ILE A 55 -2.02 -7.20 6.42
CA ILE A 55 -2.15 -7.46 4.99
C ILE A 55 -1.47 -8.78 4.71
N ALA A 56 -2.14 -9.68 4.03
CA ALA A 56 -1.60 -10.96 3.64
C ALA A 56 -1.35 -10.98 2.12
N VAL A 57 -0.13 -11.32 1.72
CA VAL A 57 0.33 -11.30 0.34
C VAL A 57 0.69 -12.73 -0.06
N GLY A 58 0.02 -13.24 -1.09
CA GLY A 58 0.33 -14.53 -1.70
C GLY A 58 1.22 -14.34 -2.92
N THR A 59 2.22 -15.21 -3.04
CA THR A 59 3.19 -15.22 -4.13
C THR A 59 2.94 -16.38 -5.09
N GLU A 60 3.53 -16.34 -6.28
CA GLU A 60 3.37 -17.39 -7.30
C GLU A 60 4.01 -18.73 -6.88
N TRP A 61 5.05 -18.72 -6.04
CA TRP A 61 5.62 -19.94 -5.45
C TRP A 61 4.82 -20.51 -4.28
N GLY A 62 3.63 -19.97 -3.98
CA GLY A 62 2.74 -20.50 -2.96
C GLY A 62 3.12 -20.11 -1.52
N ARG A 63 3.96 -19.08 -1.33
CA ARG A 63 4.24 -18.52 0.00
C ARG A 63 3.24 -17.43 0.35
N VAL A 64 2.82 -17.41 1.61
CA VAL A 64 1.96 -16.36 2.17
C VAL A 64 2.77 -15.55 3.17
N HIS A 65 2.85 -14.24 2.93
CA HIS A 65 3.54 -13.27 3.77
C HIS A 65 2.51 -12.39 4.48
N LEU A 66 2.59 -12.32 5.81
CA LEU A 66 1.82 -11.40 6.64
C LEU A 66 2.63 -10.15 6.89
N LEU A 67 2.07 -9.01 6.50
CA LEU A 67 2.63 -7.68 6.66
C LEU A 67 1.70 -6.85 7.54
N ASP A 68 2.23 -5.89 8.28
CA ASP A 68 1.42 -4.83 8.86
C ASP A 68 1.00 -3.80 7.80
N HIS A 69 0.21 -2.79 8.18
CA HIS A 69 -0.23 -1.71 7.27
C HIS A 69 0.89 -0.78 6.81
N SER A 70 2.09 -0.87 7.41
CA SER A 70 3.30 -0.15 6.98
C SER A 70 4.18 -0.98 6.05
N GLY A 71 3.88 -2.28 5.91
CA GLY A 71 4.59 -3.22 5.05
C GLY A 71 5.71 -3.97 5.77
N PHE A 72 5.79 -3.92 7.09
CA PHE A 72 6.74 -4.72 7.85
C PHE A 72 6.20 -6.14 8.06
N PRO A 73 7.04 -7.18 7.93
CA PRO A 73 6.62 -8.53 8.24
C PRO A 73 6.23 -8.64 9.72
N VAL A 74 5.09 -9.28 9.96
CA VAL A 74 4.64 -9.60 11.33
C VAL A 74 5.49 -10.77 11.86
N GLU A 75 5.75 -10.81 13.17
CA GLU A 75 6.47 -11.92 13.79
C GLU A 75 5.84 -13.29 13.44
N ASN A 76 6.66 -14.26 13.03
CA ASN A 76 6.22 -15.57 12.51
C ASN A 76 5.27 -15.49 11.29
N GLY A 77 5.24 -14.36 10.58
CA GLY A 77 4.27 -14.05 9.53
C GLY A 77 4.52 -14.72 8.17
N ILE A 78 5.49 -15.63 8.06
CA ILE A 78 5.75 -16.37 6.82
C ILE A 78 5.18 -17.77 6.95
N HIS A 79 4.11 -18.04 6.21
CA HIS A 79 3.54 -19.37 6.08
C HIS A 79 3.87 -19.94 4.69
N SER A 80 4.75 -20.95 4.68
CA SER A 80 4.97 -21.77 3.48
C SER A 80 3.88 -22.82 3.41
N VAL A 81 2.97 -22.70 2.44
CA VAL A 81 1.99 -23.76 2.17
C VAL A 81 2.61 -24.65 1.10
N PHE A 82 3.29 -25.70 1.53
CA PHE A 82 3.85 -26.72 0.63
C PHE A 82 2.71 -27.52 0.00
N GLY A 83 2.22 -27.05 -1.15
CA GLY A 83 1.16 -27.67 -1.91
C GLY A 83 1.18 -27.15 -3.34
N VAL A 84 1.39 -28.07 -4.28
CA VAL A 84 1.53 -27.89 -5.71
C VAL A 84 0.51 -26.90 -6.29
N HIS A 85 1.02 -25.89 -7.02
CA HIS A 85 0.29 -25.05 -7.97
C HIS A 85 -1.03 -24.46 -7.44
N VAL A 86 -0.92 -23.53 -6.50
CA VAL A 86 -2.10 -22.95 -5.87
C VAL A 86 -2.58 -21.72 -6.65
N TYR A 87 -3.57 -21.93 -7.50
CA TYR A 87 -4.46 -20.86 -7.90
C TYR A 87 -5.08 -20.26 -6.62
N CYS A 88 -4.76 -18.99 -6.35
CA CYS A 88 -5.32 -17.99 -5.43
C CYS A 88 -6.43 -18.37 -4.40
N SER A 89 -7.35 -19.28 -4.71
CA SER A 89 -8.47 -19.69 -3.85
C SER A 89 -8.11 -20.66 -2.72
N SER A 90 -7.19 -21.61 -2.92
CA SER A 90 -6.99 -22.72 -1.97
C SER A 90 -6.03 -22.38 -0.82
N THR A 91 -4.96 -21.62 -1.06
CA THR A 91 -3.89 -21.32 -0.08
C THR A 91 -4.42 -20.52 1.10
N PHE A 92 -5.38 -19.64 0.84
CA PHE A 92 -5.96 -18.74 1.83
C PHE A 92 -7.16 -19.34 2.57
N SER A 93 -7.57 -20.57 2.24
CA SER A 93 -8.74 -21.21 2.88
C SER A 93 -8.62 -21.31 4.40
N SER A 94 -7.44 -21.71 4.91
CA SER A 94 -7.16 -21.74 6.35
C SER A 94 -7.20 -20.36 6.99
N LEU A 95 -6.76 -19.32 6.26
CA LEU A 95 -6.82 -17.93 6.73
C LEU A 95 -8.27 -17.40 6.73
N LYS A 96 -9.10 -17.73 5.73
CA LYS A 96 -10.52 -17.36 5.70
C LYS A 96 -11.31 -17.98 6.84
N SER A 97 -10.97 -19.20 7.26
CA SER A 97 -11.64 -19.85 8.39
C SER A 97 -11.31 -19.17 9.72
N LYS A 98 -10.19 -18.46 9.82
CA LYS A 98 -9.67 -17.89 11.08
C LYS A 98 -9.85 -16.38 11.16
N TYR A 99 -9.88 -15.69 10.03
CA TYR A 99 -10.00 -14.23 9.94
C TYR A 99 -10.96 -13.83 8.81
N PRO A 100 -11.83 -12.83 9.05
CA PRO A 100 -12.66 -12.25 8.00
C PRO A 100 -11.78 -11.42 7.06
N LEU A 101 -11.30 -12.04 5.98
CA LEU A 101 -10.41 -11.41 5.00
C LEU A 101 -11.17 -10.95 3.76
N GLN A 102 -10.91 -9.72 3.32
CA GLN A 102 -11.36 -9.24 2.01
C GLN A 102 -10.29 -9.53 0.97
N PHE A 103 -10.68 -10.21 -0.12
CA PHE A 103 -9.76 -10.63 -1.18
C PHE A 103 -9.79 -9.64 -2.33
N TYR A 104 -8.61 -9.28 -2.79
CA TYR A 104 -8.41 -8.48 -3.99
C TYR A 104 -7.58 -9.32 -4.97
N ARG A 105 -8.09 -9.48 -6.19
CA ARG A 105 -7.48 -10.25 -7.28
C ARG A 105 -7.18 -9.33 -8.44
#